data_AF-A0A4R6Y6S2-F1
#
_entry.id   AF-A0A4R6Y6S2-F1
#
_cell.length_a   1.000
_cell.length_b   1.000
_cell.length_c   1.000
_cell.angle_alpha   90.00
_cell.angle_beta   90.00
_cell.angle_gamma   90.00
#
_symmetry.space_group_name_H-M   'P 1'
#
loop_
_entity.id
_entity.type
_entity.pdbx_description
1 polymer ?
#
loop_
_entity_poly.entity_id
_entity_poly.type
_entity_poly.pdbx_seq_one_letter_code
_entity_poly.pdbx_strand_id
1 'polypeptide(L)'
;MKYRIGFMGWKFAALLGVPLKLVVQVIHDDEAGVFVARCPDVKGLIAEAATLDELADEVSSSLMDLLEHQHQTPVPPSTEYRLINQHVFA
;
A
#
# COMPACT_ATOMS: atom_id res chain seq x y z
N MET A 1 -7.22 -13.34 11.16
CA MET A 1 -5.78 -13.08 11.45
C MET A 1 -5.19 -12.47 10.19
N LYS A 2 -4.49 -11.32 10.26
CA LYS A 2 -3.94 -10.64 9.07
C LYS A 2 -2.43 -10.58 9.17
N TYR A 3 -1.72 -10.84 8.07
CA TYR A 3 -0.26 -10.81 8.06
C TYR A 3 0.25 -9.46 7.56
N ARG A 4 1.15 -8.82 8.30
CA ARG A 4 1.69 -7.51 7.94
C ARG A 4 2.71 -7.66 6.79
N ILE A 5 2.52 -6.89 5.72
CA ILE A 5 3.50 -6.76 4.64
C ILE A 5 4.79 -6.17 5.22
N GLY A 6 5.94 -6.74 4.85
CA GLY A 6 7.25 -6.38 5.40
C GLY A 6 7.73 -7.25 6.57
N PHE A 7 6.85 -8.05 7.19
CA PHE A 7 7.26 -9.01 8.22
C PHE A 7 7.72 -10.34 7.61
N MET A 8 8.70 -11.02 8.21
CA MET A 8 9.30 -12.23 7.63
C MET A 8 8.22 -13.27 7.24
N GLY A 9 8.27 -13.75 6.00
CA GLY A 9 7.32 -14.75 5.48
C GLY A 9 6.01 -14.19 4.89
N TRP A 10 5.81 -12.87 4.84
CA TRP A 10 4.55 -12.27 4.30
C TRP A 10 4.22 -12.71 2.88
N LYS A 11 5.23 -12.95 2.03
CA LYS A 11 5.07 -13.47 0.67
C LYS A 11 4.45 -14.87 0.62
N PHE A 12 4.82 -15.73 1.57
CA PHE A 12 4.21 -17.06 1.71
C PHE A 12 2.79 -16.96 2.26
N ALA A 13 2.53 -16.01 3.17
CA ALA A 13 1.17 -15.76 3.66
C ALA A 13 0.25 -15.28 2.52
N ALA A 14 0.76 -14.38 1.66
CA ALA A 14 0.08 -13.97 0.43
C ALA A 14 -0.21 -15.19 -0.46
N LEU A 15 0.82 -16.04 -0.65
CA LEU A 15 0.70 -17.28 -1.43
C LEU A 15 -0.42 -18.21 -0.96
N LEU A 16 -0.65 -18.27 0.35
CA LEU A 16 -1.66 -19.11 0.99
C LEU A 16 -3.05 -18.45 1.08
N GLY A 17 -3.23 -17.27 0.47
CA GLY A 17 -4.50 -16.54 0.48
C GLY A 17 -4.83 -15.90 1.84
N VAL A 18 -3.84 -15.71 2.71
CA VAL A 18 -4.04 -15.04 4.00
C VAL A 18 -4.20 -13.54 3.76
N PRO A 19 -5.25 -12.89 4.30
CA PRO A 19 -5.41 -11.44 4.20
C PRO A 19 -4.18 -10.67 4.69
N LEU A 20 -3.70 -9.75 3.87
CA LEU A 20 -2.53 -8.94 4.18
C LEU A 20 -2.95 -7.60 4.79
N LYS A 21 -2.08 -7.07 5.65
CA LYS A 21 -2.19 -5.72 6.21
C LYS A 21 -1.09 -4.86 5.60
N LEU A 22 -1.49 -3.86 4.82
CA LEU A 22 -0.60 -2.86 4.24
C LEU A 22 -0.57 -1.62 5.13
N VAL A 23 0.63 -1.09 5.35
CA VAL A 23 0.83 0.21 6.00
C VAL A 23 1.52 1.12 5.00
N VAL A 24 0.86 2.21 4.65
CA VAL A 24 1.39 3.22 3.73
C VAL A 24 1.73 4.50 4.49
N GLN A 25 2.84 5.10 4.12
CA GLN A 25 3.23 6.43 4.56
C GLN A 25 2.58 7.42 3.60
N VAL A 26 1.84 8.39 4.16
CA VAL A 26 1.23 9.45 3.36
C VAL A 26 1.88 10.78 3.72
N ILE A 27 2.21 11.54 2.68
CA ILE A 27 2.74 12.90 2.74
C ILE A 27 1.78 13.76 1.94
N HIS A 28 1.43 14.95 2.45
CA HIS A 28 0.72 15.95 1.67
C HIS A 28 1.75 16.87 1.03
N ASP A 29 1.68 17.02 -0.30
CA ASP A 29 2.47 17.97 -1.06
C ASP A 29 1.62 19.23 -1.26
N ASP A 30 1.94 20.29 -0.51
CA ASP A 30 1.20 21.55 -0.57
C ASP A 30 1.41 22.32 -1.89
N GLU A 31 2.53 22.09 -2.60
CA GLU A 31 2.83 22.76 -3.86
C GLU A 31 2.02 22.14 -5.01
N ALA A 32 1.90 20.82 -5.02
CA ALA A 32 1.10 20.09 -5.99
C ALA A 32 -0.39 19.96 -5.59
N GLY A 33 -0.72 20.16 -4.31
CA GLY A 33 -2.08 20.03 -3.77
C GLY A 33 -2.59 18.58 -3.76
N VAL A 34 -1.70 17.61 -3.55
CA VAL A 34 -2.01 16.18 -3.58
C VAL A 34 -1.44 15.44 -2.38
N PHE A 35 -2.03 14.31 -2.04
CA PHE A 35 -1.47 13.33 -1.12
C PHE A 35 -0.65 12.31 -1.90
N VAL A 36 0.53 11.99 -1.40
CA VAL A 36 1.44 10.97 -1.96
C VAL A 36 1.57 9.84 -0.96
N ALA A 37 1.20 8.63 -1.37
CA ALA A 37 1.35 7.40 -0.61
C ALA A 37 2.55 6.59 -1.11
N ARG A 38 3.33 6.04 -0.16
CA ARG A 38 4.39 5.07 -0.46
C ARG A 38 4.45 3.96 0.59
N CYS A 39 4.93 2.78 0.20
CA CYS A 39 5.20 1.70 1.13
C CYS A 39 6.64 1.18 0.97
N PRO A 40 7.52 1.36 1.97
CA PRO A 40 8.88 0.79 1.93
C PRO A 40 8.91 -0.74 1.79
N ASP A 41 7.87 -1.41 2.27
CA ASP A 41 7.76 -2.87 2.28
C ASP A 41 7.27 -3.44 0.93
N VAL A 42 6.71 -2.60 0.05
CA VAL A 42 6.26 -2.96 -1.31
C VAL A 42 7.03 -2.13 -2.33
N LYS A 43 8.10 -2.73 -2.87
CA LYS A 43 8.93 -2.06 -3.87
C LYS A 43 8.08 -1.67 -5.09
N GLY A 44 8.08 -0.38 -5.43
CA GLY A 44 7.35 0.18 -6.56
C GLY A 44 5.98 0.75 -6.21
N LEU A 45 5.50 0.59 -4.96
CA LEU A 45 4.22 1.18 -4.55
C LEU A 45 4.39 2.67 -4.26
N ILE A 46 3.98 3.47 -5.23
CA ILE A 46 3.83 4.92 -5.15
C ILE A 46 2.48 5.25 -5.79
N ALA A 47 1.63 6.00 -5.08
CA ALA A 47 0.34 6.46 -5.57
C ALA A 47 0.13 7.90 -5.11
N GLU A 48 -0.59 8.70 -5.91
CA GLU A 48 -0.90 10.08 -5.58
C GLU A 48 -2.34 10.42 -5.95
N ALA A 49 -2.99 11.26 -5.15
CA ALA A 49 -4.36 11.69 -5.42
C ALA A 49 -4.70 13.01 -4.70
N ALA A 50 -5.71 13.72 -5.17
CA ALA A 50 -6.15 14.99 -4.58
C ALA A 50 -6.84 14.80 -3.20
N THR A 51 -7.39 13.61 -2.95
CA THR A 51 -8.07 13.29 -1.69
C THR A 51 -7.57 11.97 -1.10
N LEU A 52 -7.74 11.78 0.21
CA LEU A 52 -7.35 10.53 0.89
C LEU A 52 -8.18 9.32 0.44
N ASP A 53 -9.43 9.53 0.04
CA ASP A 53 -10.30 8.45 -0.44
C ASP A 53 -9.83 7.96 -1.81
N GLU A 54 -9.59 8.89 -2.75
CA GLU A 54 -9.00 8.56 -4.06
C GLU A 54 -7.60 7.93 -3.91
N LEU A 55 -6.82 8.40 -2.93
CA LEU A 55 -5.50 7.82 -2.65
C LEU A 55 -5.61 6.36 -2.21
N ALA A 56 -6.63 6.01 -1.42
CA ALA A 56 -6.85 4.63 -0.98
C ALA A 56 -7.18 3.72 -2.16
N ASP A 57 -7.99 4.20 -3.10
CA ASP A 57 -8.34 3.47 -4.33
C ASP A 57 -7.10 3.27 -5.23
N GLU A 58 -6.29 4.32 -5.42
CA GLU A 58 -5.05 4.25 -6.21
C GLU A 58 -4.00 3.33 -5.58
N VAL A 59 -3.85 3.37 -4.24
CA VAL A 59 -2.99 2.44 -3.50
C VAL A 59 -3.47 1.00 -3.68
N SER A 60 -4.79 0.77 -3.66
CA SER A 60 -5.37 -0.55 -3.87
C SER A 60 -5.07 -1.09 -5.26
N SER A 61 -5.33 -0.29 -6.30
CA SER A 61 -5.07 -0.65 -7.70
C SER A 61 -3.59 -0.93 -7.93
N SER A 62 -2.73 -0.01 -7.51
CA SER A 62 -1.27 -0.14 -7.66
C SER A 62 -0.72 -1.36 -6.92
N LEU A 63 -1.24 -1.67 -5.74
CA LEU A 63 -0.84 -2.87 -5.01
C LEU A 63 -1.23 -4.14 -5.78
N MET A 64 -2.44 -4.21 -6.33
CA MET A 64 -2.87 -5.36 -7.12
C MET A 64 -1.97 -5.57 -8.34
N ASP A 65 -1.72 -4.50 -9.11
CA ASP A 65 -0.85 -4.56 -10.30
C ASP A 65 0.58 -5.03 -9.95
N LEU A 66 1.13 -4.53 -8.84
CA LEU A 66 2.46 -4.90 -8.37
C LEU A 66 2.52 -6.36 -7.89
N LEU A 67 1.49 -6.84 -7.20
CA LEU A 67 1.42 -8.24 -6.74
C LEU A 67 1.26 -9.21 -7.91
N GLU A 68 0.46 -8.83 -8.91
CA GLU A 68 0.30 -9.58 -10.16
C GLU A 68 1.62 -9.68 -10.93
N HIS A 69 2.31 -8.55 -11.15
CA HIS A 69 3.60 -8.52 -11.84
C HIS A 69 4.72 -9.25 -11.10
N GLN A 70 4.68 -9.28 -9.77
CA GLN A 70 5.67 -10.00 -8.96
C GLN A 70 5.42 -11.51 -8.87
N HIS A 71 4.42 -12.05 -9.59
CA HIS A 71 4.05 -13.47 -9.62
C HIS A 71 3.78 -14.05 -8.22
N GLN A 72 3.00 -13.34 -7.38
CA GLN A 72 2.56 -13.85 -6.08
C GLN A 72 1.06 -13.55 -5.83
N THR A 73 0.23 -14.46 -6.33
CA THR A 73 -1.17 -14.83 -6.01
C THR A 73 -2.40 -14.24 -6.71
N PRO A 74 -3.43 -15.09 -6.96
CA PRO A 74 -4.73 -14.72 -7.54
C PRO A 74 -5.78 -14.27 -6.52
N VAL A 75 -5.43 -14.13 -5.23
CA VAL A 75 -6.38 -13.75 -4.18
C VAL A 75 -6.16 -12.28 -3.84
N PRO A 76 -7.12 -11.38 -4.14
CA PRO A 76 -6.99 -9.98 -3.77
C PRO A 76 -6.91 -9.92 -2.24
N PRO A 77 -5.80 -9.45 -1.64
CA PRO A 77 -5.76 -9.28 -0.21
C PRO A 77 -6.88 -8.33 0.17
N SER A 78 -7.73 -8.74 1.11
CA SER A 78 -8.64 -7.82 1.81
C SER A 78 -7.76 -6.84 2.58
N THR A 79 -7.34 -5.80 1.87
CA THR A 79 -6.29 -4.89 2.30
C THR A 79 -6.95 -3.83 3.15
N GLU A 80 -6.73 -3.93 4.46
CA GLU A 80 -7.02 -2.81 5.34
C GLU A 80 -5.81 -1.89 5.36
N TYR A 81 -6.02 -0.67 4.89
CA TYR A 81 -5.03 0.40 4.90
C TYR A 81 -5.00 1.03 6.28
N ARG A 82 -3.80 1.26 6.80
CA ARG A 82 -3.58 2.21 7.88
C ARG A 82 -2.75 3.35 7.33
N LEU A 83 -3.40 4.49 7.11
CA LEU A 83 -2.73 5.74 6.78
C LEU A 83 -1.99 6.21 8.03
N ILE A 84 -0.68 6.39 7.90
CA ILE A 84 0.12 7.06 8.93
C ILE A 84 0.58 8.37 8.31
N ASN A 85 0.00 9.49 8.76
CA ASN A 85 0.47 10.81 8.39
C ASN A 85 1.88 10.99 8.94
N GLN A 86 2.83 11.25 8.05
CA GLN A 86 4.14 11.75 8.45
C GLN A 86 4.15 13.25 8.16
N HIS A 87 4.17 14.07 9.21
CA HIS A 87 4.56 15.47 9.07
C HIS A 87 6.04 15.49 8.64
N VAL A 88 6.29 15.76 7.36
CA VAL A 88 7.62 16.14 6.90
C VAL A 88 7.75 17.62 7.22
N PHE A 89 8.54 17.94 8.25
CA PHE A 89 8.97 19.32 8.46
C PHE A 89 9.83 19.71 7.25
N ALA A 90 9.41 20.77 6.56
CA ALA A 90 10.19 21.47 5.56
C ALA A 90 11.54 21.94 6.14
#